data_AF-A0A7M2ZJM2-F1
#
_entry.id   AF-A0A7M2ZJM2-F1
#
_cell.length_a   1.000
_cell.length_b   1.000
_cell.length_c   1.000
_cell.angle_alpha   90.00
_cell.angle_beta   90.00
_cell.angle_gamma   90.00
#
_symmetry.space_group_name_H-M   'P 1'
#
loop_
_entity.id
_entity.type
_entity.pdbx_description
1 polymer ?
#
loop_
_entity_poly.entity_id
_entity_poly.type
_entity_poly.pdbx_seq_one_letter_code
_entity_poly.pdbx_strand_id
1 'polypeptide(L)'
;WTEVSALGTPNPLAQAGNDATTNYKAENSIGRFKEADVIGHPGGATFSRFASASGYVCPGATFPLVPYFLSTLDAIGWRHGIPEQVYPEALVPGLREVGGIFSGDMWGNLYPRSGFLHQTDDYKTAAVIAQRAGDITTRIGQLHVYLPMRAAPKDGYWPAGELKEGDASTGKWQELTPSLSLNCAVFPNSGPKTQAVDGDYAWALWRPYSCCQRKGQIFLGSTDFQ
;
A
#
# COMPACT_ATOMS: atom_id res chain seq x y z
N TRP A 1 -14.53 7.77 1.77
CA TRP A 1 -13.35 8.25 1.03
C TRP A 1 -13.70 9.09 -0.20
N THR A 2 -14.93 9.58 -0.30
CA THR A 2 -15.38 10.48 -1.38
C THR A 2 -14.72 11.86 -1.30
N GLU A 3 -14.21 12.26 -0.14
CA GLU A 3 -13.58 13.59 0.01
C GLU A 3 -12.31 13.76 -0.81
N VAL A 4 -11.65 12.65 -1.16
CA VAL A 4 -10.38 12.67 -1.90
C VAL A 4 -10.50 12.09 -3.31
N SER A 5 -11.68 11.60 -3.72
CA SER A 5 -11.87 10.97 -5.04
C SER A 5 -11.61 11.94 -6.21
N ALA A 6 -11.75 13.25 -5.97
CA ALA A 6 -11.44 14.28 -6.96
C ALA A 6 -9.96 14.32 -7.37
N LEU A 7 -9.05 13.81 -6.54
CA LEU A 7 -7.60 13.80 -6.81
C LEU A 7 -7.24 12.79 -7.91
N GLY A 8 -7.91 11.64 -7.96
CA GLY A 8 -7.68 10.56 -8.92
C GLY A 8 -8.60 10.62 -10.14
N THR A 9 -9.02 11.82 -10.58
CA THR A 9 -10.00 11.95 -11.66
C THR A 9 -9.48 11.41 -13.01
N PRO A 10 -10.37 10.79 -13.83
CA PRO A 10 -10.01 10.32 -15.15
C PRO A 10 -9.41 11.41 -16.04
N ASN A 11 -8.43 11.03 -16.85
CA ASN A 11 -7.78 11.89 -17.84
C ASN A 11 -7.56 11.12 -19.17
N PRO A 12 -7.13 11.77 -20.26
CA PRO A 12 -6.97 11.11 -21.56
C PRO A 12 -6.05 9.87 -21.57
N LEU A 13 -5.14 9.76 -20.60
CA LEU A 13 -4.20 8.64 -20.47
C LEU A 13 -4.65 7.57 -19.46
N ALA A 14 -5.59 7.89 -18.56
CA ALA A 14 -6.12 7.00 -17.52
C ALA A 14 -7.62 7.23 -17.30
N GLN A 15 -8.47 6.31 -17.75
CA GLN A 15 -9.92 6.52 -17.85
C GLN A 15 -10.75 5.93 -16.69
N ALA A 16 -10.18 4.98 -15.91
CA ALA A 16 -10.71 4.31 -14.70
C ALA A 16 -10.33 2.81 -14.65
N GLY A 17 -10.64 2.18 -13.51
CA GLY A 17 -10.61 0.74 -13.26
C GLY A 17 -11.77 -0.02 -13.92
N ASN A 18 -11.57 -1.27 -14.34
CA ASN A 18 -12.65 -2.21 -14.68
C ASN A 18 -12.16 -3.66 -14.77
N ASP A 19 -13.11 -4.58 -14.78
CA ASP A 19 -12.89 -6.00 -15.04
C ASP A 19 -12.79 -6.27 -16.56
N ALA A 20 -12.05 -7.30 -16.94
CA ALA A 20 -12.00 -7.78 -18.32
C ALA A 20 -13.36 -8.35 -18.74
N THR A 21 -13.66 -8.28 -20.04
CA THR A 21 -14.91 -8.80 -20.60
C THR A 21 -14.87 -10.33 -20.72
N THR A 22 -15.97 -10.99 -20.33
CA THR A 22 -16.18 -12.43 -20.56
C THR A 22 -17.16 -12.67 -21.70
N ASN A 23 -17.09 -13.84 -22.34
CA ASN A 23 -17.96 -14.18 -23.47
C ASN A 23 -19.33 -14.70 -23.00
N TYR A 24 -19.39 -15.25 -21.78
CA TYR A 24 -20.61 -15.83 -21.23
C TYR A 24 -20.99 -15.21 -19.88
N LYS A 25 -22.29 -14.99 -19.64
CA LYS A 25 -22.80 -14.31 -18.44
C LYS A 25 -22.51 -15.03 -17.12
N ALA A 26 -22.27 -16.34 -17.14
CA ALA A 26 -21.92 -17.11 -15.95
C ALA A 26 -20.40 -17.26 -15.74
N GLU A 27 -19.57 -16.70 -16.62
CA GLU A 27 -18.12 -16.68 -16.44
C GLU A 27 -17.72 -15.50 -15.56
N ASN A 28 -16.90 -15.79 -14.54
CA ASN A 28 -16.29 -14.74 -13.74
C ASN A 28 -15.06 -14.20 -14.47
N SER A 29 -14.90 -12.87 -14.48
CA SER A 29 -13.71 -12.24 -15.01
C SER A 29 -12.53 -12.45 -14.07
N ILE A 30 -11.42 -12.95 -14.61
CA ILE A 30 -10.18 -13.14 -13.86
C ILE A 30 -9.22 -11.96 -14.05
N GLY A 31 -9.28 -11.26 -15.19
CA GLY A 31 -8.44 -10.11 -15.44
C GLY A 31 -9.09 -8.87 -14.87
N ARG A 32 -8.47 -8.25 -13.87
CA ARG A 32 -8.99 -7.06 -13.20
C ARG A 32 -7.98 -5.93 -13.29
N PHE A 33 -8.46 -4.71 -13.48
CA PHE A 33 -7.64 -3.51 -13.45
C PHE A 33 -8.20 -2.51 -12.44
N LYS A 34 -7.37 -2.09 -11.48
CA LYS A 34 -7.74 -1.08 -10.48
C LYS A 34 -6.75 0.08 -10.47
N GLU A 35 -7.30 1.29 -10.40
CA GLU A 35 -6.54 2.49 -10.06
C GLU A 35 -6.26 2.49 -8.56
N ALA A 36 -5.16 3.12 -8.15
CA ALA A 36 -4.76 3.23 -6.76
C ALA A 36 -4.22 4.62 -6.44
N ASP A 37 -4.67 5.14 -5.30
CA ASP A 37 -4.25 6.43 -4.77
C ASP A 37 -3.70 6.24 -3.34
N VAL A 38 -2.52 6.79 -3.08
CA VAL A 38 -1.90 6.78 -1.75
C VAL A 38 -1.90 8.21 -1.22
N ILE A 39 -2.68 8.43 -0.17
CA ILE A 39 -2.91 9.76 0.40
C ILE A 39 -2.55 9.73 1.88
N GLY A 40 -1.90 10.79 2.34
CA GLY A 40 -1.55 10.94 3.75
C GLY A 40 -2.79 10.90 4.64
N HIS A 41 -2.77 10.00 5.63
CA HIS A 41 -3.93 9.76 6.48
C HIS A 41 -4.38 11.05 7.22
N PRO A 42 -5.66 11.47 7.12
CA PRO A 42 -6.14 12.73 7.72
C PRO A 42 -5.98 12.73 9.25
N GLY A 43 -6.20 11.57 9.89
CA GLY A 43 -5.96 11.36 11.31
C GLY A 43 -4.49 11.36 11.72
N GLY A 44 -3.53 11.37 10.78
CA GLY A 44 -2.10 11.30 11.09
C GLY A 44 -1.59 12.53 11.83
N ALA A 45 -2.09 13.74 11.52
CA ALA A 45 -1.69 14.95 12.24
C ALA A 45 -2.37 15.08 13.61
N THR A 46 -3.63 14.65 13.75
CA THR A 46 -4.31 14.65 15.05
C THR A 46 -3.76 13.55 15.96
N PHE A 47 -3.49 12.36 15.43
CA PHE A 47 -2.79 11.29 16.16
C PHE A 47 -1.38 11.72 16.57
N SER A 48 -0.57 12.25 15.64
CA SER A 48 0.79 12.70 15.98
C SER A 48 0.79 13.89 16.95
N ARG A 49 -0.15 14.86 16.85
CA ARG A 49 -0.27 15.95 17.82
C ARG A 49 -0.73 15.47 19.19
N PHE A 50 -1.82 14.70 19.27
CA PHE A 50 -2.34 14.15 20.51
C PHE A 50 -1.32 13.23 21.20
N ALA A 51 -0.63 12.39 20.43
CA ALA A 51 0.32 11.43 20.95
C ALA A 51 1.73 12.02 21.15
N SER A 52 2.11 13.10 20.48
CA SER A 52 3.34 13.85 20.83
C SER A 52 3.26 14.52 22.20
N ALA A 53 2.04 14.83 22.68
CA ALA A 53 1.83 15.34 24.03
C ALA A 53 2.16 14.30 25.11
N SER A 54 2.15 12.99 24.78
CA SER A 54 2.60 11.93 25.70
C SER A 54 4.13 11.74 25.68
N GLY A 55 4.84 12.28 24.68
CA GLY A 55 6.30 12.16 24.54
C GLY A 55 6.79 10.81 24.02
N TYR A 56 5.90 9.87 23.72
CA TYR A 56 6.22 8.50 23.29
C TYR A 56 5.91 8.20 21.82
N VAL A 57 5.61 9.22 20.99
CA VAL A 57 5.27 9.02 19.58
C VAL A 57 6.22 9.74 18.64
N CYS A 58 6.64 9.01 17.62
CA CYS A 58 7.58 9.46 16.62
C CYS A 58 6.90 10.26 15.51
N PRO A 59 7.59 11.28 14.96
CA PRO A 59 7.08 11.97 13.78
C PRO A 59 7.01 10.98 12.62
N GLY A 60 5.84 10.89 11.99
CA GLY A 60 5.68 10.13 10.74
C GLY A 60 6.37 10.83 9.57
N ALA A 61 6.57 10.10 8.46
CA ALA A 61 7.15 10.65 7.23
C ALA A 61 6.11 11.33 6.31
N THR A 62 4.82 11.31 6.68
CA THR A 62 3.74 11.79 5.82
C THR A 62 2.90 12.90 6.44
N PHE A 63 2.55 13.89 5.63
CA PHE A 63 1.59 14.94 5.93
C PHE A 63 0.15 14.54 5.55
N PRO A 64 -0.87 14.98 6.31
CA PRO A 64 -2.27 14.69 6.04
C PRO A 64 -2.73 15.21 4.67
N LEU A 65 -3.56 14.43 3.98
CA LEU A 65 -4.22 14.77 2.73
C LEU A 65 -3.28 15.10 1.56
N VAL A 66 -1.98 14.88 1.71
CA VAL A 66 -1.01 14.98 0.61
C VAL A 66 -1.09 13.72 -0.24
N PRO A 67 -1.28 13.82 -1.56
CA PRO A 67 -1.22 12.67 -2.46
C PRO A 67 0.24 12.27 -2.70
N TYR A 68 0.62 11.08 -2.23
CA TYR A 68 1.95 10.50 -2.46
C TYR A 68 2.01 9.70 -3.75
N PHE A 69 0.90 9.13 -4.18
CA PHE A 69 0.79 8.44 -5.45
C PHE A 69 -0.62 8.57 -5.97
N LEU A 70 -0.74 8.90 -7.25
CA LEU A 70 -2.00 8.92 -7.98
C LEU A 70 -1.76 8.15 -9.26
N SER A 71 -2.27 6.92 -9.33
CA SER A 71 -2.14 6.03 -10.47
C SER A 71 -2.53 6.67 -11.81
N THR A 72 -3.52 7.57 -11.81
CA THR A 72 -3.97 8.28 -13.01
C THR A 72 -2.93 9.23 -13.58
N LEU A 73 -1.99 9.72 -12.77
CA LEU A 73 -0.86 10.56 -13.21
C LEU A 73 0.35 9.72 -13.66
N ASP A 74 0.33 8.42 -13.40
CA ASP A 74 1.42 7.48 -13.68
C ASP A 74 1.02 6.46 -14.77
N ALA A 75 0.49 6.95 -15.90
CA ALA A 75 -0.02 6.05 -16.94
C ALA A 75 1.05 5.07 -17.48
N ILE A 76 2.31 5.49 -17.60
CA ILE A 76 3.37 4.61 -18.13
C ILE A 76 3.68 3.47 -17.14
N GLY A 77 3.94 3.81 -15.87
CA GLY A 77 4.26 2.84 -14.82
C GLY A 77 3.05 1.99 -14.45
N TRP A 78 1.93 2.64 -14.13
CA TRP A 78 0.76 1.99 -13.57
C TRP A 78 -0.16 1.33 -14.60
N ARG A 79 -0.54 2.08 -15.66
CA ARG A 79 -1.49 1.61 -16.67
C ARG A 79 -0.84 0.65 -17.66
N HIS A 80 0.40 0.93 -18.09
CA HIS A 80 1.10 0.07 -19.05
C HIS A 80 2.05 -0.94 -18.40
N GLY A 81 2.40 -0.78 -17.12
CA GLY A 81 3.34 -1.68 -16.44
C GLY A 81 4.78 -1.54 -16.95
N ILE A 82 5.13 -0.40 -17.56
CA ILE A 82 6.48 -0.14 -18.10
C ILE A 82 7.18 0.83 -17.14
N PRO A 83 8.41 0.52 -16.67
CA PRO A 83 9.29 -0.57 -17.06
C PRO A 83 9.15 -1.82 -16.18
N GLU A 84 8.13 -1.89 -15.31
CA GLU A 84 7.98 -2.92 -14.28
C GLU A 84 8.14 -4.37 -14.76
N GLN A 85 7.83 -4.65 -16.03
CA GLN A 85 7.96 -5.96 -16.67
C GLN A 85 9.39 -6.49 -16.79
N VAL A 86 10.42 -5.63 -16.73
CA VAL A 86 11.83 -6.03 -16.90
C VAL A 86 12.56 -6.27 -15.59
N TYR A 87 11.90 -6.04 -14.45
CA TYR A 87 12.47 -6.37 -13.14
C TYR A 87 12.58 -7.89 -13.00
N PRO A 88 13.66 -8.42 -12.41
CA PRO A 88 13.81 -9.85 -12.14
C PRO A 88 12.61 -10.44 -11.39
N GLU A 89 12.03 -9.69 -10.46
CA GLU A 89 10.86 -10.08 -9.67
C GLU A 89 9.58 -10.25 -10.51
N ALA A 90 9.50 -9.63 -11.69
CA ALA A 90 8.40 -9.85 -12.64
C ALA A 90 8.59 -11.12 -13.47
N LEU A 91 9.84 -11.60 -13.61
CA LEU A 91 10.22 -12.68 -14.52
C LEU A 91 10.44 -14.03 -13.81
N VAL A 92 10.63 -14.01 -12.49
CA VAL A 92 10.89 -15.20 -11.68
C VAL A 92 9.68 -15.49 -10.78
N PRO A 93 8.92 -16.57 -11.05
CA PRO A 93 7.82 -17.00 -10.19
C PRO A 93 8.27 -17.25 -8.75
N GLY A 94 7.41 -16.95 -7.77
CA GLY A 94 7.75 -17.11 -6.34
C GLY A 94 8.47 -15.93 -5.72
N LEU A 95 8.93 -14.94 -6.51
CA LEU A 95 9.53 -13.71 -5.98
C LEU A 95 8.46 -12.62 -5.80
N ARG A 96 8.53 -11.95 -4.64
CA ARG A 96 7.65 -10.80 -4.30
C ARG A 96 6.18 -11.10 -4.56
N GLU A 97 5.62 -12.05 -3.83
CA GLU A 97 4.22 -12.47 -3.94
C GLU A 97 3.45 -12.18 -2.66
N VAL A 98 2.20 -11.74 -2.80
CA VAL A 98 1.28 -11.64 -1.68
C VAL A 98 0.66 -13.01 -1.47
N GLY A 99 1.22 -13.73 -0.51
CA GLY A 99 0.83 -15.10 -0.17
C GLY A 99 1.84 -16.11 -0.65
N GLY A 100 1.40 -17.35 -0.86
CA GLY A 100 2.32 -18.40 -1.27
C GLY A 100 1.62 -19.56 -1.95
N ILE A 101 2.27 -20.09 -3.00
CA ILE A 101 1.79 -21.28 -3.71
C ILE A 101 1.74 -22.49 -2.75
N PHE A 102 2.81 -22.71 -1.98
CA PHE A 102 2.91 -23.84 -1.07
C PHE A 102 2.02 -23.75 0.16
N SER A 103 1.61 -22.53 0.55
CA SER A 103 0.64 -22.33 1.64
C SER A 103 -0.82 -22.43 1.17
N GLY A 104 -1.06 -22.48 -0.15
CA GLY A 104 -2.40 -22.53 -0.73
C GLY A 104 -3.19 -21.22 -0.62
N ASP A 105 -2.57 -20.12 -0.19
CA ASP A 105 -3.21 -18.80 -0.03
C ASP A 105 -2.52 -17.73 -0.88
N MET A 106 -2.38 -18.00 -2.18
CA MET A 106 -1.87 -17.04 -3.15
C MET A 106 -2.94 -15.98 -3.46
N TRP A 107 -2.61 -14.70 -3.26
CA TRP A 107 -3.48 -13.58 -3.64
C TRP A 107 -3.03 -12.95 -4.94
N GLY A 108 -1.72 -12.86 -5.18
CA GLY A 108 -1.17 -12.37 -6.43
C GLY A 108 0.29 -11.96 -6.34
N ASN A 109 0.91 -11.75 -7.50
CA ASN A 109 2.26 -11.25 -7.66
C ASN A 109 2.34 -9.74 -7.41
N LEU A 110 3.42 -9.25 -6.81
CA LEU A 110 3.64 -7.81 -6.64
C LEU A 110 4.14 -7.16 -7.92
N TYR A 111 5.06 -7.79 -8.65
CA TYR A 111 5.63 -7.28 -9.90
C TYR A 111 4.99 -7.95 -11.12
N PRO A 112 4.69 -7.22 -12.21
CA PRO A 112 4.89 -5.78 -12.37
C PRO A 112 3.93 -4.96 -11.48
N ARG A 113 4.42 -3.88 -10.85
CA ARG A 113 3.60 -3.02 -9.98
C ARG A 113 2.70 -2.10 -10.80
N SER A 114 1.75 -2.73 -11.47
CA SER A 114 0.72 -2.12 -12.32
C SER A 114 -0.66 -2.27 -11.70
N GLY A 115 -1.67 -1.66 -12.30
CA GLY A 115 -3.07 -1.85 -11.90
C GLY A 115 -3.66 -3.21 -12.27
N PHE A 116 -2.98 -4.03 -13.08
CA PHE A 116 -3.50 -5.31 -13.59
C PHE A 116 -3.18 -6.51 -12.69
N LEU A 117 -4.17 -7.33 -12.39
CA LEU A 117 -3.97 -8.62 -11.72
C LEU A 117 -4.94 -9.67 -12.26
N HIS A 118 -4.45 -10.92 -12.35
CA HIS A 118 -5.28 -12.08 -12.64
C HIS A 118 -5.73 -12.75 -11.34
N GLN A 119 -6.94 -12.44 -10.88
CA GLN A 119 -7.50 -12.94 -9.64
C GLN A 119 -9.03 -12.92 -9.71
N THR A 120 -9.66 -14.02 -9.27
CA THR A 120 -11.12 -14.19 -9.30
C THR A 120 -11.82 -13.36 -8.23
N ASP A 121 -11.16 -13.14 -7.10
CA ASP A 121 -11.66 -12.40 -5.94
C ASP A 121 -11.28 -10.91 -6.00
N ASP A 122 -12.27 -10.02 -5.97
CA ASP A 122 -12.05 -8.59 -6.12
C ASP A 122 -11.38 -7.96 -4.89
N TYR A 123 -11.68 -8.47 -3.69
CA TYR A 123 -11.00 -8.07 -2.45
C TYR A 123 -9.51 -8.41 -2.52
N LYS A 124 -9.17 -9.64 -2.90
CA LYS A 124 -7.75 -10.05 -3.02
C LYS A 124 -7.03 -9.19 -4.04
N THR A 125 -7.69 -8.88 -5.15
CA THR A 125 -7.18 -7.98 -6.19
C THR A 125 -6.88 -6.61 -5.61
N ALA A 126 -7.86 -5.96 -5.00
CA ALA A 126 -7.69 -4.63 -4.44
C ALA A 126 -6.63 -4.59 -3.32
N ALA A 127 -6.51 -5.65 -2.51
CA ALA A 127 -5.47 -5.75 -1.48
C ALA A 127 -4.05 -5.85 -2.07
N VAL A 128 -3.86 -6.64 -3.14
CA VAL A 128 -2.57 -6.71 -3.86
C VAL A 128 -2.25 -5.37 -4.51
N ILE A 129 -3.25 -4.71 -5.10
CA ILE A 129 -3.08 -3.38 -5.70
C ILE A 129 -2.70 -2.33 -4.65
N ALA A 130 -3.33 -2.34 -3.47
CA ALA A 130 -2.94 -1.49 -2.35
C ALA A 130 -1.50 -1.77 -1.89
N GLN A 131 -1.11 -3.05 -1.82
CA GLN A 131 0.26 -3.46 -1.51
C GLN A 131 1.27 -2.93 -2.53
N ARG A 132 0.96 -2.97 -3.84
CA ARG A 132 1.82 -2.42 -4.91
C ARG A 132 2.02 -0.92 -4.74
N ALA A 133 0.94 -0.16 -4.55
CA ALA A 133 1.01 1.28 -4.36
C ALA A 133 1.79 1.65 -3.07
N GLY A 134 1.60 0.89 -1.99
CA GLY A 134 2.39 1.01 -0.76
C GLY A 134 3.88 0.68 -0.95
N ASP A 135 4.22 -0.36 -1.73
CA ASP A 135 5.61 -0.71 -2.06
C ASP A 135 6.31 0.38 -2.86
N ILE A 136 5.65 0.95 -3.89
CA ILE A 136 6.18 2.07 -4.69
C ILE A 136 6.51 3.25 -3.78
N THR A 137 5.51 3.70 -3.00
CA THR A 137 5.61 4.92 -2.19
C THR A 137 6.58 4.81 -1.01
N THR A 138 6.83 3.60 -0.51
CA THR A 138 7.77 3.39 0.61
C THR A 138 9.22 3.13 0.16
N ARG A 139 9.47 3.14 -1.16
CA ARG A 139 10.80 3.02 -1.76
C ARG A 139 11.25 4.33 -2.38
N ILE A 140 12.56 4.47 -2.59
CA ILE A 140 13.16 5.60 -3.30
C ILE A 140 13.62 5.13 -4.69
N GLY A 141 13.55 6.00 -5.69
CA GLY A 141 14.09 5.75 -7.03
C GLY A 141 13.28 4.74 -7.85
N GLN A 142 11.98 4.59 -7.58
CA GLN A 142 11.10 3.79 -8.42
C GLN A 142 10.77 4.54 -9.71
N LEU A 143 10.64 3.83 -10.83
CA LEU A 143 10.33 4.41 -12.13
C LEU A 143 8.82 4.65 -12.29
N HIS A 144 8.28 5.45 -11.37
CA HIS A 144 6.87 5.85 -11.27
C HIS A 144 6.77 7.35 -10.98
N VAL A 145 5.61 7.96 -11.24
CA VAL A 145 5.30 9.33 -10.81
C VAL A 145 4.74 9.32 -9.38
N TYR A 146 5.58 9.61 -8.39
CA TYR A 146 5.21 9.54 -6.97
C TYR A 146 6.07 10.45 -6.08
N LEU A 147 5.59 10.68 -4.85
CA LEU A 147 6.37 11.25 -3.76
C LEU A 147 6.76 10.14 -2.77
N PRO A 148 8.06 9.95 -2.46
CA PRO A 148 8.50 8.91 -1.54
C PRO A 148 8.11 9.25 -0.09
N MET A 149 7.41 8.33 0.57
CA MET A 149 7.04 8.38 1.98
C MET A 149 8.18 7.91 2.91
N ARG A 150 9.42 8.28 2.58
CA ARG A 150 10.61 7.84 3.33
C ARG A 150 11.35 9.04 3.90
N ALA A 151 11.35 9.14 5.23
CA ALA A 151 12.16 10.13 5.93
C ALA A 151 13.63 9.69 6.01
N ALA A 152 14.55 10.66 6.11
CA ALA A 152 15.96 10.36 6.34
C ALA A 152 16.19 9.98 7.80
N PRO A 153 16.97 8.91 8.09
CA PRO A 153 17.39 8.60 9.44
C PRO A 153 18.25 9.75 10.00
N LYS A 154 18.10 10.00 11.29
CA LYS A 154 18.92 10.96 12.04
C LYS A 154 19.08 10.45 13.46
N ASP A 155 20.03 10.99 14.21
CA ASP A 155 20.27 10.57 15.58
C ASP A 155 18.99 10.63 16.42
N GLY A 156 18.61 9.48 16.98
CA GLY A 156 17.39 9.30 17.76
C GLY A 156 16.09 9.18 16.95
N TYR A 157 16.17 8.99 15.63
CA TYR A 157 15.03 8.76 14.76
C TYR A 157 15.36 7.73 13.67
N TRP A 158 14.70 6.58 13.77
CA TRP A 158 14.77 5.47 12.83
C TRP A 158 13.44 5.39 12.07
N PRO A 159 13.38 5.90 10.84
CA PRO A 159 12.17 5.89 10.05
C PRO A 159 11.79 4.48 9.63
N ALA A 160 10.50 4.29 9.31
CA ALA A 160 10.03 3.05 8.73
C ALA A 160 10.82 2.72 7.44
N GLY A 161 11.17 1.45 7.27
CA GLY A 161 11.93 0.93 6.12
C GLY A 161 11.11 0.89 4.82
N GLU A 162 11.34 -0.12 4.00
CA GLU A 162 10.49 -0.39 2.83
C GLU A 162 9.31 -1.28 3.25
N LEU A 163 8.14 -1.13 2.63
CA LEU A 163 7.05 -2.10 2.84
C LEU A 163 7.43 -3.46 2.23
N LYS A 164 7.19 -4.53 2.98
CA LYS A 164 7.30 -5.89 2.49
C LYS A 164 5.99 -6.64 2.74
N GLU A 165 5.53 -7.32 1.72
CA GLU A 165 4.38 -8.22 1.74
C GLU A 165 4.58 -9.32 2.80
N GLY A 166 3.52 -9.67 3.53
CA GLY A 166 3.58 -10.64 4.62
C GLY A 166 4.38 -10.24 5.88
N ASP A 167 5.13 -9.14 5.87
CA ASP A 167 6.01 -8.74 6.97
C ASP A 167 5.42 -7.63 7.85
N ALA A 168 4.87 -8.05 8.99
CA ALA A 168 4.24 -7.17 9.97
C ALA A 168 5.20 -6.17 10.63
N SER A 169 6.52 -6.39 10.53
CA SER A 169 7.54 -5.46 11.04
C SER A 169 7.77 -4.27 10.12
N THR A 170 7.27 -4.32 8.87
CA THR A 170 7.40 -3.22 7.90
C THR A 170 6.14 -2.39 7.77
N GLY A 171 4.97 -2.99 8.00
CA GLY A 171 3.70 -2.29 8.01
C GLY A 171 2.52 -3.24 8.15
N LYS A 172 1.37 -2.67 8.50
CA LYS A 172 0.09 -3.40 8.60
C LYS A 172 -1.01 -2.58 7.96
N TRP A 173 -1.99 -3.27 7.40
CA TRP A 173 -3.16 -2.70 6.76
C TRP A 173 -4.37 -2.81 7.68
N GLN A 174 -5.13 -1.74 7.80
CA GLN A 174 -6.44 -1.71 8.43
C GLN A 174 -7.48 -1.44 7.37
N GLU A 175 -8.44 -2.34 7.21
CA GLU A 175 -9.56 -2.16 6.27
C GLU A 175 -10.51 -1.06 6.75
N LEU A 176 -10.89 -0.17 5.85
CA LEU A 176 -11.81 0.93 6.11
C LEU A 176 -13.11 0.80 5.32
N THR A 177 -13.03 0.30 4.08
CA THR A 177 -14.17 0.01 3.19
C THR A 177 -13.85 -1.25 2.39
N PRO A 178 -14.83 -2.15 2.14
CA PRO A 178 -16.27 -2.00 2.38
C PRO A 178 -16.73 -2.22 3.83
N SER A 179 -15.91 -2.84 4.69
CA SER A 179 -16.24 -3.03 6.10
C SER A 179 -15.11 -2.53 6.99
N LEU A 180 -15.42 -1.65 7.94
CA LEU A 180 -14.43 -1.14 8.87
C LEU A 180 -13.93 -2.27 9.79
N SER A 181 -12.64 -2.57 9.70
CA SER A 181 -11.95 -3.47 10.63
C SER A 181 -11.34 -2.68 11.78
N LEU A 182 -11.49 -3.20 13.00
CA LEU A 182 -10.79 -2.69 14.19
C LEU A 182 -9.38 -3.27 14.36
N ASN A 183 -9.02 -4.26 13.53
CA ASN A 183 -7.74 -4.96 13.58
C ASN A 183 -6.88 -4.60 12.38
N CYS A 184 -5.57 -4.56 12.60
CA CYS A 184 -4.56 -4.39 11.55
C CYS A 184 -3.92 -5.75 11.22
N ALA A 185 -3.73 -6.04 9.93
CA ALA A 185 -3.11 -7.28 9.47
C ALA A 185 -2.19 -7.04 8.26
N VAL A 186 -1.32 -7.98 7.98
CA VAL A 186 -0.60 -8.03 6.70
C VAL A 186 -1.49 -8.69 5.64
N PHE A 187 -1.08 -8.61 4.38
CA PHE A 187 -1.62 -9.48 3.33
C PHE A 187 -0.65 -10.63 3.07
N PRO A 188 -1.14 -11.87 2.89
CA PRO A 188 -2.54 -12.28 3.05
C PRO A 188 -2.97 -12.35 4.53
N ASN A 189 -4.28 -12.36 4.78
CA ASN A 189 -4.85 -12.60 6.10
C ASN A 189 -6.13 -13.45 6.04
N SER A 190 -6.50 -14.03 7.19
CA SER A 190 -7.70 -14.87 7.36
C SER A 190 -8.96 -14.07 7.75
N GLY A 191 -8.93 -12.75 7.65
CA GLY A 191 -10.09 -11.90 7.95
C GLY A 191 -11.21 -12.05 6.92
N PRO A 192 -12.42 -11.54 7.22
CA PRO A 192 -13.51 -11.45 6.25
C PRO A 192 -13.07 -10.71 4.98
N LYS A 193 -13.45 -11.24 3.80
CA LYS A 193 -13.12 -10.67 2.48
C LYS A 193 -14.38 -10.11 1.82
N THR A 194 -15.01 -9.16 2.50
CA THR A 194 -16.27 -8.56 2.03
C THR A 194 -16.03 -7.88 0.69
N GLN A 195 -16.86 -8.21 -0.31
CA GLN A 195 -16.75 -7.60 -1.63
C GLN A 195 -17.43 -6.23 -1.63
N ALA A 196 -16.77 -5.23 -2.19
CA ALA A 196 -17.34 -3.89 -2.33
C ALA A 196 -18.40 -3.90 -3.45
N VAL A 197 -19.51 -3.20 -3.25
CA VAL A 197 -20.62 -3.18 -4.23
C VAL A 197 -20.25 -2.36 -5.47
N ASP A 198 -19.48 -1.29 -5.26
CA ASP A 198 -18.92 -0.39 -6.27
C ASP A 198 -17.52 -0.81 -6.74
N GLY A 199 -16.92 -1.83 -6.12
CA GLY A 199 -15.56 -2.28 -6.41
C GLY A 199 -14.47 -1.40 -5.79
N ASP A 200 -14.85 -0.44 -4.92
CA ASP A 200 -13.94 0.50 -4.28
C ASP A 200 -13.53 0.04 -2.88
N TYR A 201 -12.23 0.04 -2.64
CA TYR A 201 -11.63 -0.41 -1.38
C TYR A 201 -10.69 0.64 -0.84
N ALA A 202 -10.56 0.70 0.48
CA ALA A 202 -9.59 1.57 1.13
C ALA A 202 -9.04 0.91 2.39
N TRP A 203 -7.73 1.05 2.55
CA TRP A 203 -7.00 0.60 3.72
C TRP A 203 -6.16 1.74 4.28
N ALA A 204 -6.06 1.82 5.61
CA ALA A 204 -5.03 2.61 6.27
C ALA A 204 -3.76 1.76 6.41
N LEU A 205 -2.63 2.31 5.92
CA LEU A 205 -1.31 1.70 6.11
C LEU A 205 -0.66 2.24 7.38
N TRP A 206 -0.46 1.36 8.35
CA TRP A 206 0.25 1.65 9.59
C TRP A 206 1.72 1.25 9.45
N ARG A 207 2.61 2.18 9.79
CA ARG A 207 4.07 2.05 9.60
C ARG A 207 4.78 2.18 10.95
N PRO A 208 5.76 1.30 11.25
CA PRO A 208 6.51 1.38 12.49
C PRO A 208 7.63 2.41 12.38
N TYR A 209 7.55 3.45 13.23
CA TYR A 209 8.60 4.45 13.39
C TYR A 209 9.17 4.32 14.79
N SER A 210 10.50 4.31 14.90
CA SER A 210 11.18 4.26 16.20
C SER A 210 11.94 5.57 16.41
N CYS A 211 11.88 6.09 17.62
CA CYS A 211 12.55 7.33 17.98
C CYS A 211 12.75 7.40 19.49
N CYS A 212 13.74 8.18 19.91
CA CYS A 212 13.97 8.47 21.31
C CYS A 212 14.02 9.98 21.53
N GLN A 213 13.49 10.44 22.67
CA GLN A 213 13.78 11.80 23.12
C GLN A 213 15.28 11.93 23.32
N ARG A 214 15.88 12.95 22.72
CA ARG A 214 17.31 13.21 22.83
C ARG A 214 17.64 13.68 24.26
N LYS A 215 18.04 12.74 25.13
CA LYS A 215 18.48 13.00 26.51
C LYS A 215 20.01 13.12 26.67
N GLY A 216 20.76 13.23 25.57
CA GLY A 216 22.23 13.31 25.53
C GLY A 216 22.80 13.52 24.12
N GLN A 217 24.12 13.46 23.97
CA GLN A 217 24.79 13.70 22.68
C GLN A 217 24.81 12.49 21.74
N ILE A 218 25.07 11.26 22.25
CA ILE A 218 25.24 10.03 21.45
C ILE A 218 24.33 8.92 22.00
N PHE A 219 23.57 8.27 21.12
CA PHE A 219 22.76 7.09 21.45
C PHE A 219 23.63 5.83 21.40
N LEU A 220 23.71 5.10 22.52
CA LEU A 220 24.56 3.90 22.64
C LEU A 220 23.80 2.58 22.46
N GLY A 221 22.46 2.59 22.53
CA GLY A 221 21.62 1.42 22.32
C GLY A 221 20.29 1.47 23.07
N SER A 222 19.37 0.57 22.71
CA SER A 222 18.12 0.30 23.44
C SER A 222 17.82 -1.20 23.41
N THR A 223 17.06 -1.66 24.39
CA THR A 223 16.54 -3.03 24.47
C THR A 223 15.02 -2.96 24.43
N ASP A 224 14.41 -3.57 23.42
CA ASP A 224 12.97 -3.75 23.36
C ASP A 224 12.60 -5.08 24.03
N PHE A 225 11.57 -5.07 24.88
CA PHE A 225 11.00 -6.28 25.47
C PHE A 225 9.89 -6.78 24.56
N GLN A 226 9.99 -8.05 24.17
CA GLN A 226 9.06 -8.72 23.26
C GLN A 226 7.86 -9.31 24.02
#